data_AF-A0A936B053-F1
#
_entry.id   AF-A0A936B053-F1
#
_cell.length_a   1.000
_cell.length_b   1.000
_cell.length_c   1.000
_cell.angle_alpha   90.00
_cell.angle_beta   90.00
_cell.angle_gamma   90.00
#
_symmetry.space_group_name_H-M   'P 1'
#
loop_
_entity.id
_entity.type
_entity.pdbx_description
1 polymer ?
#
loop_
_entity_poly.entity_id
_entity_poly.type
_entity_poly.pdbx_seq_one_letter_code
_entity_poly.pdbx_strand_id
1 'polypeptide(L)'
;MNSRRKTAAPRAPLWRDVPDEQWFDWRWQLSQRINSVAELGQVVELTAAETHALRQQGLFRVDITPYFASLIRPNDPTCPIRRQVIPVAAEMESFAGMMSDSLGEEADSPVRGLVHRYPDRVLMLVTTQCASYCRYCTRSRIVGDPTHNFSQRDFEAQIAYIASHPEVRDVLLSGGDPLILPLKLLDSLLGRLRAIPHVEIIRMSTRLPVFLPMMVTAELCEVLAKHHPFWLNIHVNHPQEITAELSAACDRLSRAGIPLGNQSVLLAGVNDCVHVQRQLVHELVQMRVRPYYLYQCDLVTGAGHFRTPVGKGIEIMESLRGHTSGYAVPTFVVDGPKGEGKIPLMPNYLMSYSAHKVVLRNYEGNLTVYEEPPNYESACANGSCPECAPQLGRGVAGLMG
;
A
#
# COMPACT_ATOMS: atom_id res chain seq x y z
N MET A 1 16.01 4.95 -24.73
CA MET A 1 15.54 4.02 -23.69
C MET A 1 14.40 3.22 -24.27
N ASN A 2 14.60 1.93 -24.53
CA ASN A 2 13.55 1.04 -25.01
C ASN A 2 12.41 1.05 -24.01
N SER A 3 11.24 1.58 -24.39
CA SER A 3 9.97 1.19 -23.79
C SER A 3 9.90 -0.33 -23.94
N ARG A 4 10.26 -1.07 -22.87
CA ARG A 4 10.01 -2.50 -22.83
C ARG A 4 8.51 -2.64 -22.96
N ARG A 5 8.06 -3.13 -24.11
CA ARG A 5 6.66 -3.49 -24.32
C ARG A 5 6.29 -4.43 -23.17
N LYS A 6 5.30 -4.05 -22.36
CA LYS A 6 4.88 -4.86 -21.22
C LYS A 6 4.46 -6.23 -21.75
N THR A 7 5.06 -7.27 -21.22
CA THR A 7 4.74 -8.63 -21.60
C THR A 7 3.50 -9.07 -20.83
N ALA A 8 2.64 -9.85 -21.50
CA ALA A 8 1.61 -10.60 -20.79
C ALA A 8 2.25 -11.52 -19.75
N ALA A 9 1.52 -11.83 -18.68
CA ALA A 9 1.96 -12.83 -17.74
C ALA A 9 2.15 -14.19 -18.47
N PRO A 10 3.30 -14.87 -18.31
CA PRO A 10 3.45 -16.21 -18.86
C PRO A 10 2.47 -17.16 -18.15
N ARG A 11 2.21 -18.35 -18.70
CA ARG A 11 1.48 -19.42 -17.98
C ARG A 11 2.47 -20.51 -17.56
N ALA A 12 2.42 -20.90 -16.28
CA ALA A 12 3.17 -22.04 -15.79
C ALA A 12 2.71 -23.34 -16.50
N PRO A 13 3.53 -24.40 -16.57
CA PRO A 13 3.15 -25.67 -17.19
C PRO A 13 1.78 -26.19 -16.72
N LEU A 14 1.48 -26.04 -15.42
CA LEU A 14 0.20 -26.40 -14.80
C LEU A 14 -1.04 -25.77 -15.48
N TRP A 15 -0.91 -24.56 -16.01
CA TRP A 15 -2.02 -23.81 -16.61
C TRP A 15 -1.82 -23.53 -18.10
N ARG A 16 -0.86 -24.21 -18.75
CA ARG A 16 -0.51 -23.97 -20.15
C ARG A 16 -1.71 -24.13 -21.08
N ASP A 17 -2.53 -25.14 -20.83
CA ASP A 17 -3.65 -25.54 -21.68
C ASP A 17 -5.01 -25.00 -21.19
N VAL A 18 -5.00 -24.15 -20.15
CA VAL A 18 -6.23 -23.47 -19.69
C VAL A 18 -6.70 -22.49 -20.78
N PRO A 19 -7.95 -22.60 -21.25
CA PRO A 19 -8.48 -21.68 -22.25
C PRO A 19 -8.46 -20.22 -21.78
N ASP A 20 -8.24 -19.28 -22.69
CA ASP A 20 -8.17 -17.85 -22.37
C ASP A 20 -9.42 -17.34 -21.65
N GLU A 21 -10.60 -17.81 -22.04
CA GLU A 21 -11.88 -17.45 -21.39
C GLU A 21 -11.87 -17.82 -19.89
N GLN A 22 -11.33 -18.97 -19.52
CA GLN A 22 -11.18 -19.37 -18.12
C GLN A 22 -10.04 -18.59 -17.44
N TRP A 23 -8.89 -18.45 -18.10
CA TRP A 23 -7.74 -17.74 -17.52
C TRP A 23 -8.08 -16.29 -17.17
N PHE A 24 -8.86 -15.62 -18.02
CA PHE A 24 -9.29 -14.24 -17.81
C PHE A 24 -10.57 -14.12 -16.96
N ASP A 25 -11.18 -15.21 -16.52
CA ASP A 25 -12.23 -15.20 -15.50
C ASP A 25 -11.63 -15.11 -14.10
N TRP A 26 -11.91 -14.00 -13.40
CA TRP A 26 -11.44 -13.79 -12.05
C TRP A 26 -12.00 -14.83 -11.05
N ARG A 27 -13.18 -15.41 -11.33
CA ARG A 27 -13.76 -16.46 -10.47
C ARG A 27 -12.96 -17.74 -10.57
N TRP A 28 -12.57 -18.12 -11.79
CA TRP A 28 -11.68 -19.25 -12.01
C TRP A 28 -10.36 -19.06 -11.27
N GLN A 29 -9.73 -17.88 -11.41
CA GLN A 29 -8.47 -17.54 -10.73
C GLN A 29 -8.58 -17.69 -9.19
N LEU A 30 -9.68 -17.24 -8.58
CA LEU A 30 -9.89 -17.41 -7.13
C LEU A 30 -10.16 -18.85 -6.71
N SER A 31 -10.83 -19.63 -7.56
CA SER A 31 -11.13 -21.04 -7.30
C SER A 31 -9.92 -21.97 -7.47
N GLN A 32 -8.91 -21.53 -8.23
CA GLN A 32 -7.70 -22.27 -8.56
C GLN A 32 -6.46 -21.77 -7.79
N ARG A 33 -6.67 -21.11 -6.66
CA ARG A 33 -5.54 -20.65 -5.82
C ARG A 33 -4.78 -21.85 -5.27
N ILE A 34 -3.47 -21.72 -5.24
CA ILE A 34 -2.56 -22.75 -4.74
C ILE A 34 -2.02 -22.38 -3.36
N ASN A 35 -1.91 -23.36 -2.46
CA ASN A 35 -1.45 -23.11 -1.09
C ASN A 35 -0.69 -24.28 -0.43
N SER A 36 -0.65 -25.45 -1.05
CA SER A 36 0.07 -26.61 -0.52
C SER A 36 1.44 -26.81 -1.18
N VAL A 37 2.31 -27.59 -0.52
CA VAL A 37 3.60 -28.04 -1.08
C VAL A 37 3.41 -28.74 -2.44
N ALA A 38 2.37 -29.58 -2.56
CA ALA A 38 2.12 -30.35 -3.77
C ALA A 38 1.66 -29.46 -4.94
N GLU A 39 0.81 -28.46 -4.69
CA GLU A 39 0.37 -27.52 -5.72
C GLU A 39 1.47 -26.54 -6.10
N LEU A 40 2.17 -25.95 -5.12
CA LEU A 40 3.28 -25.03 -5.38
C LEU A 40 4.42 -25.72 -6.11
N GLY A 41 4.73 -26.97 -5.77
CA GLY A 41 5.75 -27.78 -6.44
C GLY A 41 5.47 -28.07 -7.93
N GLN A 42 4.24 -27.87 -8.41
CA GLN A 42 3.90 -27.98 -9.84
C GLN A 42 4.23 -26.68 -10.62
N VAL A 43 4.47 -25.58 -9.92
CA VAL A 43 4.71 -24.25 -10.51
C VAL A 43 6.15 -23.79 -10.28
N VAL A 44 6.75 -24.16 -9.16
CA VAL A 44 8.10 -23.73 -8.76
C VAL A 44 8.91 -24.87 -8.18
N GLU A 45 10.24 -24.82 -8.35
CA GLU A 45 11.15 -25.70 -7.61
C GLU A 45 11.27 -25.19 -6.17
N LEU A 46 10.55 -25.83 -5.23
CA LEU A 46 10.54 -25.46 -3.82
C LEU A 46 11.89 -25.74 -3.16
N THR A 47 12.42 -24.76 -2.43
CA THR A 47 13.60 -24.96 -1.58
C THR A 47 13.23 -25.79 -0.34
N ALA A 48 14.25 -26.33 0.33
CA ALA A 48 14.07 -27.01 1.61
C ALA A 48 13.43 -26.09 2.67
N ALA A 49 13.82 -24.80 2.70
CA ALA A 49 13.29 -23.82 3.65
C ALA A 49 11.80 -23.54 3.44
N GLU A 50 11.35 -23.44 2.18
CA GLU A 50 9.93 -23.21 1.87
C GLU A 50 9.10 -24.47 2.09
N THR A 51 9.62 -25.64 1.70
CA THR A 51 8.97 -26.92 1.97
C THR A 51 8.79 -27.14 3.48
N HIS A 52 9.81 -26.78 4.27
CA HIS A 52 9.73 -26.84 5.72
C HIS A 52 8.67 -25.88 6.27
N ALA A 53 8.69 -24.62 5.84
CA ALA A 53 7.74 -23.59 6.30
C ALA A 53 6.28 -23.97 5.97
N LEU A 54 6.01 -24.42 4.75
CA LEU A 54 4.68 -24.84 4.30
C LEU A 54 4.09 -26.02 5.08
N ARG A 55 4.92 -26.77 5.83
CA ARG A 55 4.50 -27.89 6.68
C ARG A 55 4.30 -27.51 8.14
N GLN A 56 4.66 -26.29 8.55
CA GLN A 56 4.53 -25.86 9.94
C GLN A 56 3.08 -25.50 10.29
N GLN A 57 2.71 -25.78 11.53
CA GLN A 57 1.45 -25.29 12.11
C GLN A 57 1.59 -23.82 12.51
N GLY A 58 0.47 -23.09 12.54
CA GLY A 58 0.45 -21.67 12.91
C GLY A 58 1.04 -20.74 11.84
N LEU A 59 1.35 -21.25 10.65
CA LEU A 59 1.80 -20.45 9.53
C LEU A 59 0.70 -19.47 9.08
N PHE A 60 1.08 -18.21 8.84
CA PHE A 60 0.18 -17.24 8.23
C PHE A 60 -0.35 -17.75 6.88
N ARG A 61 -1.65 -17.58 6.65
CA ARG A 61 -2.37 -18.15 5.50
C ARG A 61 -1.62 -18.00 4.18
N VAL A 62 -1.60 -19.07 3.40
CA VAL A 62 -1.05 -19.10 2.05
C VAL A 62 -2.22 -19.31 1.10
N ASP A 63 -2.32 -18.45 0.09
CA ASP A 63 -3.13 -18.66 -1.11
C ASP A 63 -2.50 -17.75 -2.18
N ILE A 64 -2.27 -18.29 -3.38
CA ILE A 64 -1.68 -17.55 -4.49
C ILE A 64 -2.55 -17.77 -5.73
N THR A 65 -2.99 -16.69 -6.38
CA THR A 65 -3.73 -16.80 -7.64
C THR A 65 -2.84 -17.40 -8.74
N PRO A 66 -3.41 -18.18 -9.67
CA PRO A 66 -2.67 -18.67 -10.83
C PRO A 66 -1.93 -17.56 -11.58
N TYR A 67 -2.59 -16.42 -11.80
CA TYR A 67 -1.98 -15.25 -12.43
C TYR A 67 -0.72 -14.79 -11.67
N PHE A 68 -0.78 -14.57 -10.36
CA PHE A 68 0.39 -14.05 -9.64
C PHE A 68 1.49 -15.10 -9.48
N ALA A 69 1.11 -16.38 -9.27
CA ALA A 69 2.05 -17.49 -9.24
C ALA A 69 2.82 -17.64 -10.56
N SER A 70 2.17 -17.33 -11.69
CA SER A 70 2.79 -17.40 -13.00
C SER A 70 3.90 -16.37 -13.24
N LEU A 71 3.94 -15.29 -12.43
CA LEU A 71 5.02 -14.29 -12.47
C LEU A 71 6.30 -14.77 -11.78
N ILE A 72 6.23 -15.87 -11.03
CA ILE A 72 7.39 -16.42 -10.32
C ILE A 72 8.34 -17.07 -11.32
N ARG A 73 9.64 -16.77 -11.19
CA ARG A 73 10.70 -17.52 -11.88
C ARG A 73 10.88 -18.88 -11.17
N PRO A 74 10.54 -20.02 -11.81
CA PRO A 74 10.41 -21.30 -11.10
C PRO A 74 11.69 -21.79 -10.42
N ASN A 75 12.84 -21.56 -11.05
CA ASN A 75 14.15 -22.12 -10.65
C ASN A 75 15.04 -21.07 -9.96
N ASP A 76 14.48 -19.91 -9.62
CA ASP A 76 15.21 -18.82 -8.98
C ASP A 76 14.68 -18.57 -7.55
N PRO A 77 15.39 -19.04 -6.51
CA PRO A 77 14.98 -18.83 -5.12
C PRO A 77 15.10 -17.36 -4.68
N THR A 78 15.81 -16.52 -5.45
CA THR A 78 15.92 -15.08 -5.20
C THR A 78 14.86 -14.26 -5.90
N CYS A 79 13.92 -14.91 -6.60
CA CYS A 79 12.86 -14.23 -7.34
C CYS A 79 12.05 -13.28 -6.41
N PRO A 80 11.97 -11.97 -6.72
CA PRO A 80 11.31 -11.01 -5.85
C PRO A 80 9.80 -11.19 -5.80
N ILE A 81 9.19 -11.80 -6.83
CA ILE A 81 7.77 -12.19 -6.80
C ILE A 81 7.56 -13.33 -5.80
N ARG A 82 8.39 -14.37 -5.89
CA ARG A 82 8.34 -15.58 -5.03
C ARG A 82 8.38 -15.23 -3.56
N ARG A 83 9.36 -14.41 -3.17
CA ARG A 83 9.58 -13.98 -1.77
C ARG A 83 8.34 -13.34 -1.16
N GLN A 84 7.51 -12.66 -1.97
CA GLN A 84 6.35 -11.95 -1.45
C GLN A 84 5.16 -12.86 -1.10
N VAL A 85 5.13 -14.11 -1.57
CA VAL A 85 3.94 -14.99 -1.45
C VAL A 85 4.23 -16.43 -1.03
N ILE A 86 5.44 -16.95 -1.25
CA ILE A 86 5.84 -18.28 -0.78
C ILE A 86 6.52 -18.15 0.59
N PRO A 87 6.05 -18.87 1.62
CA PRO A 87 6.57 -18.74 2.95
C PRO A 87 7.97 -19.35 3.11
N VAL A 88 8.77 -18.77 4.01
CA VAL A 88 10.09 -19.29 4.39
C VAL A 88 10.18 -19.52 5.90
N ALA A 89 11.11 -20.37 6.33
CA ALA A 89 11.28 -20.71 7.75
C ALA A 89 11.58 -19.49 8.63
N ALA A 90 12.23 -18.46 8.07
CA ALA A 90 12.54 -17.20 8.75
C ALA A 90 11.29 -16.38 9.17
N GLU A 91 10.09 -16.75 8.71
CA GLU A 91 8.84 -16.17 9.21
C GLU A 91 8.48 -16.63 10.63
N MET A 92 9.02 -17.77 11.06
CA MET A 92 8.77 -18.31 12.40
C MET A 92 9.78 -17.77 13.43
N GLU A 93 10.78 -17.02 12.98
CA GLU A 93 11.81 -16.44 13.84
C GLU A 93 11.31 -15.12 14.45
N SER A 94 11.42 -15.01 15.77
CA SER A 94 11.18 -13.76 16.47
C SER A 94 12.33 -12.79 16.26
N PHE A 95 12.05 -11.50 16.36
CA PHE A 95 13.07 -10.46 16.26
C PHE A 95 12.83 -9.34 17.27
N ALA A 96 13.87 -8.55 17.54
CA ALA A 96 13.79 -7.43 18.47
C ALA A 96 12.77 -6.38 18.00
N GLY A 97 11.80 -6.08 18.87
CA GLY A 97 10.72 -5.14 18.61
C GLY A 97 9.55 -5.72 17.82
N MET A 98 9.49 -7.04 17.60
CA MET A 98 8.34 -7.69 16.97
C MET A 98 7.06 -7.49 17.81
N MET A 99 5.96 -7.18 17.13
CA MET A 99 4.65 -6.91 17.72
C MET A 99 3.55 -7.56 16.85
N SER A 100 2.49 -8.08 17.48
CA SER A 100 1.32 -8.60 16.74
C SER A 100 0.57 -7.48 16.03
N ASP A 101 0.37 -6.35 16.72
CA ASP A 101 -0.22 -5.10 16.21
C ASP A 101 0.79 -3.96 16.36
N SER A 102 1.80 -3.96 15.50
CA SER A 102 2.87 -2.93 15.54
C SER A 102 2.36 -1.51 15.33
N LEU A 103 1.21 -1.37 14.65
CA LEU A 103 0.61 -0.09 14.36
C LEU A 103 -0.39 0.35 15.42
N GLY A 104 -0.75 -0.45 16.42
CA GLY A 104 -1.75 -0.07 17.43
C GLY A 104 -3.15 0.15 16.86
N GLU A 105 -3.51 -0.53 15.79
CA GLU A 105 -4.83 -0.40 15.14
C GLU A 105 -5.99 -0.77 16.08
N GLU A 106 -5.80 -1.76 16.96
CA GLU A 106 -6.83 -2.18 17.91
C GLU A 106 -7.03 -1.14 19.04
N ALA A 107 -5.94 -0.53 19.51
CA ALA A 107 -6.01 0.49 20.55
C ALA A 107 -6.72 1.76 20.06
N ASP A 108 -6.53 2.11 18.78
CA ASP A 108 -7.17 3.26 18.12
C ASP A 108 -8.55 2.90 17.52
N SER A 109 -9.17 1.78 17.93
CA SER A 109 -10.42 1.27 17.35
C SER A 109 -11.65 1.62 18.19
N PRO A 110 -12.38 2.72 17.92
CA PRO A 110 -13.59 3.08 18.67
C PRO A 110 -14.73 2.06 18.52
N VAL A 111 -14.81 1.39 17.37
CA VAL A 111 -15.71 0.27 17.09
C VAL A 111 -14.98 -0.76 16.25
N ARG A 112 -15.36 -2.03 16.37
CA ARG A 112 -14.68 -3.14 15.68
C ARG A 112 -14.49 -2.85 14.18
N GLY A 113 -13.24 -2.89 13.74
CA GLY A 113 -12.88 -2.71 12.33
C GLY A 113 -12.88 -1.26 11.85
N LEU A 114 -13.05 -0.27 12.73
CA LEU A 114 -12.82 1.13 12.41
C LEU A 114 -11.68 1.66 13.27
N VAL A 115 -10.63 2.17 12.64
CA VAL A 115 -9.48 2.77 13.31
C VAL A 115 -9.53 4.28 13.11
N HIS A 116 -9.56 5.06 14.20
CA HIS A 116 -9.59 6.52 14.18
C HIS A 116 -8.36 7.09 14.91
N ARG A 117 -7.23 7.09 14.20
CA ARG A 117 -5.93 7.57 14.73
C ARG A 117 -5.70 9.05 14.49
N TYR A 118 -6.02 9.50 13.29
CA TYR A 118 -5.73 10.87 12.87
C TYR A 118 -6.98 11.72 13.03
N PRO A 119 -6.84 13.04 13.28
CA PRO A 119 -7.97 13.87 13.67
C PRO A 119 -9.14 13.94 12.69
N ASP A 120 -8.90 13.72 11.39
CA ASP A 120 -9.86 14.04 10.33
C ASP A 120 -10.22 12.85 9.43
N ARG A 121 -9.73 11.64 9.76
CA ARG A 121 -9.84 10.48 8.87
C ARG A 121 -9.79 9.16 9.58
N VAL A 122 -10.48 8.18 9.00
CA VAL A 122 -10.62 6.83 9.55
C VAL A 122 -10.20 5.76 8.55
N LEU A 123 -9.81 4.61 9.07
CA LEU A 123 -9.58 3.37 8.33
C LEU A 123 -10.70 2.38 8.66
N MET A 124 -11.50 2.02 7.67
CA MET A 124 -12.61 1.07 7.77
C MET A 124 -12.17 -0.27 7.16
N LEU A 125 -11.98 -1.27 8.03
CA LEU A 125 -11.69 -2.65 7.64
C LEU A 125 -13.00 -3.33 7.24
N VAL A 126 -13.12 -3.69 5.95
CA VAL A 126 -14.37 -4.23 5.39
C VAL A 126 -14.31 -5.74 5.12
N THR A 127 -13.12 -6.34 5.21
CA THR A 127 -12.90 -7.78 5.01
C THR A 127 -11.57 -8.20 5.62
N THR A 128 -11.41 -9.49 5.96
CA THR A 128 -10.10 -10.08 6.28
C THR A 128 -9.53 -10.93 5.15
N GLN A 129 -10.23 -11.06 4.02
CA GLN A 129 -9.82 -11.92 2.92
C GLN A 129 -9.01 -11.16 1.86
N CYS A 130 -8.06 -11.87 1.24
CA CYS A 130 -7.30 -11.39 0.08
C CYS A 130 -7.37 -12.41 -1.06
N ALA A 131 -7.15 -11.95 -2.31
CA ALA A 131 -6.95 -12.85 -3.44
C ALA A 131 -5.65 -13.66 -3.30
N SER A 132 -4.60 -13.04 -2.79
CA SER A 132 -3.36 -13.71 -2.36
C SER A 132 -2.79 -13.04 -1.11
N TYR A 133 -1.97 -13.76 -0.36
CA TYR A 133 -1.50 -13.31 0.96
C TYR A 133 -0.01 -12.95 0.95
N CYS A 134 0.29 -11.67 1.21
CA CYS A 134 1.65 -11.14 1.30
C CYS A 134 2.38 -11.72 2.52
N ARG A 135 3.60 -12.22 2.37
CA ARG A 135 4.42 -12.72 3.50
C ARG A 135 4.92 -11.62 4.45
N TYR A 136 4.70 -10.36 4.11
CA TYR A 136 5.02 -9.18 4.91
C TYR A 136 3.75 -8.41 5.34
N CYS A 137 2.59 -9.08 5.42
CA CYS A 137 1.31 -8.45 5.73
C CYS A 137 1.30 -7.81 7.13
N THR A 138 1.15 -6.49 7.21
CA THR A 138 1.00 -5.73 8.46
C THR A 138 -0.16 -6.24 9.34
N ARG A 139 -1.20 -6.79 8.72
CA ARG A 139 -2.40 -7.30 9.41
C ARG A 139 -2.44 -8.81 9.50
N SER A 140 -1.30 -9.50 9.45
CA SER A 140 -1.21 -10.97 9.51
C SER A 140 -1.89 -11.57 10.74
N ARG A 141 -2.09 -10.79 11.81
CA ARG A 141 -2.82 -11.17 13.03
C ARG A 141 -4.33 -11.45 12.81
N ILE A 142 -4.96 -10.81 11.83
CA ILE A 142 -6.42 -10.95 11.54
C ILE A 142 -6.73 -11.34 10.09
N VAL A 143 -5.88 -10.95 9.14
CA VAL A 143 -6.09 -11.24 7.71
C VAL A 143 -5.94 -12.73 7.45
N GLY A 144 -6.77 -13.29 6.58
CA GLY A 144 -6.79 -14.71 6.25
C GLY A 144 -7.56 -15.58 7.23
N ASP A 145 -7.86 -15.09 8.43
CA ASP A 145 -8.67 -15.80 9.43
C ASP A 145 -10.18 -15.56 9.18
N PRO A 146 -10.96 -16.61 8.85
CA PRO A 146 -12.40 -16.49 8.61
C PRO A 146 -13.20 -16.11 9.87
N THR A 147 -12.68 -16.33 11.07
CA THR A 147 -13.34 -15.99 12.35
C THR A 147 -13.32 -14.49 12.64
N HIS A 148 -12.44 -13.75 11.97
CA HIS A 148 -12.25 -12.32 12.13
C HIS A 148 -13.05 -11.46 11.12
N ASN A 149 -13.91 -12.06 10.30
CA ASN A 149 -14.74 -11.33 9.33
C ASN A 149 -15.69 -10.32 9.99
N PHE A 150 -16.15 -9.35 9.19
CA PHE A 150 -17.06 -8.28 9.62
C PHE A 150 -18.50 -8.60 9.22
N SER A 151 -19.40 -8.45 10.17
CA SER A 151 -20.85 -8.66 10.00
C SER A 151 -21.54 -7.37 9.55
N GLN A 152 -22.80 -7.49 9.12
CA GLN A 152 -23.67 -6.35 8.85
C GLN A 152 -23.77 -5.40 10.06
N ARG A 153 -23.81 -5.95 11.28
CA ARG A 153 -23.84 -5.19 12.54
C ARG A 153 -22.55 -4.39 12.73
N ASP A 154 -21.41 -4.94 12.36
CA ASP A 154 -20.13 -4.22 12.42
C ASP A 154 -20.15 -3.05 11.44
N PHE A 155 -20.57 -3.26 10.18
CA PHE A 155 -20.67 -2.17 9.20
C PHE A 155 -21.64 -1.06 9.64
N GLU A 156 -22.76 -1.42 10.28
CA GLU A 156 -23.68 -0.43 10.85
C GLU A 156 -23.05 0.38 11.98
N ALA A 157 -22.31 -0.26 12.88
CA ALA A 157 -21.60 0.44 13.95
C ALA A 157 -20.50 1.37 13.40
N GLN A 158 -19.74 0.91 12.41
CA GLN A 158 -18.70 1.69 11.73
C GLN A 158 -19.29 2.95 11.06
N ILE A 159 -20.37 2.78 10.28
CA ILE A 159 -21.03 3.88 9.58
C ILE A 159 -21.70 4.84 10.57
N ALA A 160 -22.32 4.33 11.64
CA ALA A 160 -22.92 5.15 12.69
C ALA A 160 -21.88 6.02 13.41
N TYR A 161 -20.70 5.45 13.70
CA TYR A 161 -19.57 6.21 14.25
C TYR A 161 -19.15 7.33 13.30
N ILE A 162 -18.91 7.04 12.02
CA ILE A 162 -18.51 8.06 11.04
C ILE A 162 -19.57 9.17 10.94
N ALA A 163 -20.86 8.82 10.95
CA ALA A 163 -21.95 9.78 10.87
C ALA A 163 -22.06 10.69 12.11
N SER A 164 -21.63 10.23 13.29
CA SER A 164 -21.66 11.03 14.52
C SER A 164 -20.40 11.86 14.79
N HIS A 165 -19.36 11.72 13.97
CA HIS A 165 -18.06 12.40 14.13
C HIS A 165 -17.81 13.35 12.93
N PRO A 166 -18.32 14.60 13.00
CA PRO A 166 -18.31 15.54 11.87
C PRO A 166 -16.90 15.97 11.43
N GLU A 167 -15.88 15.76 12.24
CA GLU A 167 -14.47 15.98 11.89
C GLU A 167 -13.94 14.96 10.87
N VAL A 168 -14.59 13.80 10.73
CA VAL A 168 -14.15 12.72 9.82
C VAL A 168 -14.54 13.05 8.37
N ARG A 169 -13.59 13.61 7.63
CA ARG A 169 -13.76 13.98 6.22
C ARG A 169 -13.22 12.95 5.22
N ASP A 170 -12.28 12.08 5.62
CA ASP A 170 -11.66 11.07 4.75
C ASP A 170 -11.86 9.65 5.31
N VAL A 171 -12.51 8.78 4.54
CA VAL A 171 -12.76 7.38 4.90
C VAL A 171 -11.97 6.45 3.97
N LEU A 172 -11.03 5.70 4.53
CA LEU A 172 -10.23 4.71 3.81
C LEU A 172 -10.79 3.29 4.01
N LEU A 173 -11.32 2.67 2.96
CA LEU A 173 -11.67 1.25 2.95
C LEU A 173 -10.41 0.39 2.78
N SER A 174 -10.26 -0.61 3.65
CA SER A 174 -9.11 -1.53 3.67
C SER A 174 -9.49 -2.84 4.38
N GLY A 175 -8.51 -3.56 4.92
CA GLY A 175 -8.68 -4.85 5.58
C GLY A 175 -7.63 -5.83 5.10
N GLY A 176 -8.11 -6.98 4.63
CA GLY A 176 -7.40 -7.79 3.64
C GLY A 176 -7.37 -7.04 2.31
N ASP A 177 -8.38 -7.28 1.46
CA ASP A 177 -8.53 -6.57 0.20
C ASP A 177 -9.99 -6.20 -0.10
N PRO A 178 -10.39 -4.92 -0.05
CA PRO A 178 -11.79 -4.51 -0.24
C PRO A 178 -12.42 -4.94 -1.56
N LEU A 179 -11.63 -5.09 -2.62
CA LEU A 179 -12.17 -5.48 -3.93
C LEU A 179 -12.58 -6.96 -3.99
N ILE A 180 -12.24 -7.79 -2.99
CA ILE A 180 -12.72 -9.16 -2.89
C ILE A 180 -14.21 -9.24 -2.51
N LEU A 181 -14.77 -8.14 -2.00
CA LEU A 181 -16.17 -8.11 -1.57
C LEU A 181 -17.12 -8.28 -2.77
N PRO A 182 -18.28 -8.91 -2.55
CA PRO A 182 -19.34 -8.91 -3.56
C PRO A 182 -19.67 -7.48 -3.99
N LEU A 183 -19.73 -7.24 -5.30
CA LEU A 183 -19.86 -5.89 -5.86
C LEU A 183 -21.07 -5.12 -5.30
N LYS A 184 -22.20 -5.80 -5.08
CA LYS A 184 -23.41 -5.21 -4.46
C LYS A 184 -23.17 -4.72 -3.03
N LEU A 185 -22.39 -5.45 -2.24
CA LEU A 185 -22.05 -5.04 -0.88
C LEU A 185 -21.10 -3.84 -0.92
N LEU A 186 -20.10 -3.88 -1.81
CA LEU A 186 -19.19 -2.75 -2.00
C LEU A 186 -19.94 -1.47 -2.41
N ASP A 187 -20.83 -1.54 -3.41
CA ASP A 187 -21.66 -0.42 -3.86
C ASP A 187 -22.52 0.13 -2.71
N SER A 188 -23.14 -0.75 -1.92
CA SER A 188 -23.95 -0.37 -0.75
C SER A 188 -23.12 0.35 0.31
N LEU A 189 -21.94 -0.15 0.68
CA LEU A 189 -21.06 0.50 1.66
C LEU A 189 -20.62 1.88 1.18
N LEU A 190 -20.16 1.99 -0.07
CA LEU A 190 -19.73 3.25 -0.66
C LEU A 190 -20.88 4.26 -0.72
N GLY A 191 -22.08 3.83 -1.13
CA GLY A 191 -23.27 4.68 -1.18
C GLY A 191 -23.70 5.20 0.19
N ARG A 192 -23.64 4.34 1.23
CA ARG A 192 -23.96 4.74 2.61
C ARG A 192 -22.95 5.73 3.17
N LEU A 193 -21.65 5.51 2.94
CA LEU A 193 -20.61 6.48 3.30
C LEU A 193 -20.83 7.78 2.53
N ARG A 194 -21.23 7.70 1.26
CA ARG A 194 -21.43 8.90 0.45
C ARG A 194 -22.59 9.76 0.91
N ALA A 195 -23.62 9.16 1.50
CA ALA A 195 -24.77 9.85 2.07
C ALA A 195 -24.45 10.66 3.34
N ILE A 196 -23.27 10.49 3.95
CA ILE A 196 -22.84 11.26 5.12
C ILE A 196 -22.31 12.63 4.65
N PRO A 197 -22.95 13.77 5.03
CA PRO A 197 -22.64 15.07 4.42
C PRO A 197 -21.21 15.57 4.62
N HIS A 198 -20.60 15.30 5.78
CA HIS A 198 -19.25 15.77 6.11
C HIS A 198 -18.13 14.87 5.58
N VAL A 199 -18.45 13.69 5.05
CA VAL A 199 -17.43 12.84 4.39
C VAL A 199 -17.11 13.46 3.04
N GLU A 200 -15.91 14.00 2.87
CA GLU A 200 -15.51 14.62 1.61
C GLU A 200 -14.91 13.60 0.65
N ILE A 201 -14.05 12.71 1.15
CA ILE A 201 -13.23 11.81 0.35
C ILE A 201 -13.48 10.37 0.78
N ILE A 202 -13.73 9.49 -0.18
CA ILE A 202 -13.63 8.05 0.03
C ILE A 202 -12.42 7.53 -0.71
N ARG A 203 -11.64 6.70 -0.02
CA ARG A 203 -10.43 6.10 -0.58
C ARG A 203 -10.44 4.61 -0.34
N MET A 204 -9.68 3.88 -1.14
CA MET A 204 -9.50 2.45 -0.94
C MET A 204 -8.04 2.05 -1.16
N SER A 205 -7.54 1.18 -0.29
CA SER A 205 -6.26 0.50 -0.49
C SER A 205 -6.54 -0.95 -0.88
N THR A 206 -6.01 -1.38 -2.01
CA THR A 206 -6.22 -2.73 -2.57
C THR A 206 -4.94 -3.23 -3.23
N ARG A 207 -4.61 -4.51 -3.07
CA ARG A 207 -3.55 -5.16 -3.85
C ARG A 207 -4.13 -5.97 -5.00
N LEU A 208 -5.46 -6.02 -5.11
CA LEU A 208 -6.15 -6.90 -6.02
C LEU A 208 -5.85 -6.66 -7.50
N PRO A 209 -5.68 -5.43 -8.02
CA PRO A 209 -5.23 -5.26 -9.41
C PRO A 209 -3.87 -5.92 -9.69
N VAL A 210 -3.02 -6.06 -8.67
CA VAL A 210 -1.69 -6.66 -8.76
C VAL A 210 -1.76 -8.18 -8.64
N PHE A 211 -2.60 -8.72 -7.75
CA PHE A 211 -2.78 -10.17 -7.59
C PHE A 211 -3.76 -10.80 -8.59
N LEU A 212 -4.71 -10.03 -9.09
CA LEU A 212 -5.83 -10.50 -9.90
C LEU A 212 -6.39 -9.35 -10.77
N PRO A 213 -5.63 -8.86 -11.77
CA PRO A 213 -6.05 -7.75 -12.62
C PRO A 213 -7.37 -8.01 -13.37
N MET A 214 -7.72 -9.28 -13.59
CA MET A 214 -8.96 -9.73 -14.23
C MET A 214 -10.23 -9.25 -13.51
N MET A 215 -10.16 -8.97 -12.19
CA MET A 215 -11.32 -8.47 -11.44
C MET A 215 -11.63 -7.00 -11.74
N VAL A 216 -10.71 -6.28 -12.38
CA VAL A 216 -10.93 -4.90 -12.81
C VAL A 216 -11.76 -4.89 -14.10
N THR A 217 -13.04 -5.20 -13.94
CA THR A 217 -14.05 -5.24 -15.00
C THR A 217 -14.62 -3.85 -15.28
N ALA A 218 -15.33 -3.69 -16.40
CA ALA A 218 -16.08 -2.48 -16.69
C ALA A 218 -17.15 -2.21 -15.61
N GLU A 219 -17.88 -3.25 -15.20
CA GLU A 219 -18.89 -3.18 -14.14
C GLU A 219 -18.33 -2.66 -12.81
N LEU A 220 -17.14 -3.15 -12.39
CA LEU A 220 -16.48 -2.64 -11.19
C LEU A 220 -16.14 -1.15 -11.34
N CYS A 221 -15.58 -0.75 -12.48
CA CYS A 221 -15.22 0.64 -12.74
C CYS A 221 -16.45 1.56 -12.73
N GLU A 222 -17.56 1.12 -13.30
CA GLU A 222 -18.84 1.84 -13.28
C GLU A 222 -19.38 2.01 -11.86
N VAL A 223 -19.32 0.96 -11.03
CA VAL A 223 -19.73 1.06 -9.63
C VAL A 223 -18.86 2.06 -8.87
N LEU A 224 -17.54 1.96 -8.98
CA LEU A 224 -16.63 2.87 -8.26
C LEU A 224 -16.80 4.32 -8.71
N ALA A 225 -17.02 4.57 -9.99
CA ALA A 225 -17.19 5.92 -10.54
C ALA A 225 -18.47 6.65 -10.05
N LYS A 226 -19.49 5.93 -9.57
CA LYS A 226 -20.70 6.54 -8.97
C LYS A 226 -20.39 7.30 -7.68
N HIS A 227 -19.28 6.98 -7.02
CA HIS A 227 -18.97 7.44 -5.66
C HIS A 227 -17.86 8.50 -5.61
N HIS A 228 -17.66 9.24 -6.72
CA HIS A 228 -16.68 10.33 -6.78
C HIS A 228 -16.96 11.45 -5.74
N PRO A 229 -15.93 12.14 -5.22
CA PRO A 229 -14.51 11.91 -5.47
C PRO A 229 -13.98 10.66 -4.77
N PHE A 230 -13.41 9.73 -5.55
CA PHE A 230 -12.93 8.44 -5.07
C PHE A 230 -11.46 8.22 -5.46
N TRP A 231 -10.64 7.79 -4.51
CA TRP A 231 -9.21 7.54 -4.73
C TRP A 231 -8.85 6.08 -4.49
N LEU A 232 -7.92 5.54 -5.27
CA LEU A 232 -7.47 4.16 -5.11
C LEU A 232 -5.95 4.09 -4.97
N ASN A 233 -5.47 3.45 -3.91
CA ASN A 233 -4.07 3.11 -3.74
C ASN A 233 -3.85 1.61 -4.03
N ILE A 234 -2.99 1.31 -4.99
CA ILE A 234 -2.56 -0.06 -5.31
C ILE A 234 -1.23 -0.41 -4.62
N HIS A 235 -0.95 -1.70 -4.47
CA HIS A 235 0.26 -2.19 -3.78
C HIS A 235 1.18 -2.98 -4.71
N VAL A 236 2.09 -2.28 -5.37
CA VAL A 236 3.18 -2.81 -6.23
C VAL A 236 4.50 -2.57 -5.51
N ASN A 237 5.35 -3.58 -5.40
CA ASN A 237 6.69 -3.50 -4.80
C ASN A 237 7.82 -3.72 -5.81
N HIS A 238 7.58 -4.37 -6.95
CA HIS A 238 8.64 -4.72 -7.88
C HIS A 238 8.20 -4.52 -9.34
N PRO A 239 9.08 -4.02 -10.25
CA PRO A 239 8.74 -3.84 -11.67
C PRO A 239 8.23 -5.12 -12.36
N GLN A 240 8.66 -6.30 -11.90
CA GLN A 240 8.16 -7.58 -12.45
C GLN A 240 6.66 -7.83 -12.22
N GLU A 241 6.03 -7.10 -11.30
CA GLU A 241 4.57 -7.14 -11.11
C GLU A 241 3.82 -6.31 -12.16
N ILE A 242 4.53 -5.44 -12.91
CA ILE A 242 3.96 -4.54 -13.91
C ILE A 242 3.85 -5.26 -15.26
N THR A 243 2.76 -6.01 -15.39
CA THR A 243 2.40 -6.75 -16.61
C THR A 243 1.51 -5.95 -17.55
N ALA A 244 1.20 -6.51 -18.73
CA ALA A 244 0.18 -5.97 -19.61
C ALA A 244 -1.21 -5.96 -18.96
N GLU A 245 -1.54 -7.00 -18.18
CA GLU A 245 -2.82 -7.17 -17.49
C GLU A 245 -3.00 -6.14 -16.37
N LEU A 246 -2.00 -5.94 -15.51
CA LEU A 246 -2.03 -4.87 -14.49
C LEU A 246 -2.11 -3.49 -15.15
N SER A 247 -1.36 -3.28 -16.24
CA SER A 247 -1.41 -2.01 -16.97
C SER A 247 -2.78 -1.72 -17.56
N ALA A 248 -3.47 -2.73 -18.10
CA ALA A 248 -4.82 -2.60 -18.62
C ALA A 248 -5.84 -2.34 -17.50
N ALA A 249 -5.70 -3.01 -16.36
CA ALA A 249 -6.52 -2.75 -15.17
C ALA A 249 -6.37 -1.30 -14.68
N CYS A 250 -5.15 -0.79 -14.56
CA CYS A 250 -4.89 0.60 -14.18
C CYS A 250 -5.41 1.60 -15.23
N ASP A 251 -5.30 1.28 -16.52
CA ASP A 251 -5.84 2.11 -17.61
C ASP A 251 -7.36 2.26 -17.50
N ARG A 252 -8.08 1.17 -17.22
CA ARG A 252 -9.54 1.18 -16.98
C ARG A 252 -9.92 2.03 -15.78
N LEU A 253 -9.29 1.82 -14.62
CA LEU A 253 -9.57 2.57 -13.39
C LEU A 253 -9.31 4.07 -13.56
N SER A 254 -8.17 4.43 -14.16
CA SER A 254 -7.85 5.85 -14.41
C SER A 254 -8.78 6.51 -15.43
N ARG A 255 -9.29 5.77 -16.43
CA ARG A 255 -10.32 6.26 -17.37
C ARG A 255 -11.70 6.39 -16.74
N ALA A 256 -11.98 5.64 -15.68
CA ALA A 256 -13.17 5.84 -14.84
C ALA A 256 -13.08 7.12 -13.96
N GLY A 257 -12.02 7.91 -14.13
CA GLY A 257 -11.80 9.16 -13.41
C GLY A 257 -11.20 8.98 -12.01
N ILE A 258 -10.73 7.77 -11.67
CA ILE A 258 -10.19 7.45 -10.34
C ILE A 258 -8.68 7.75 -10.31
N PRO A 259 -8.21 8.69 -9.48
CA PRO A 259 -6.79 8.89 -9.29
C PRO A 259 -6.15 7.68 -8.60
N LEU A 260 -5.03 7.22 -9.16
CA LEU A 260 -4.32 6.03 -8.69
C LEU A 260 -3.04 6.42 -7.96
N GLY A 261 -2.90 5.95 -6.74
CA GLY A 261 -1.65 5.99 -5.96
C GLY A 261 -1.02 4.60 -5.85
N ASN A 262 0.26 4.54 -5.53
CA ASN A 262 0.96 3.29 -5.21
C ASN A 262 1.61 3.36 -3.82
N GLN A 263 1.39 2.31 -3.05
CA GLN A 263 2.01 2.08 -1.75
C GLN A 263 2.93 0.87 -1.87
N SER A 264 4.25 1.10 -1.86
CA SER A 264 5.25 0.05 -1.78
C SER A 264 5.72 -0.11 -0.33
N VAL A 265 6.22 -1.30 0.01
CA VAL A 265 6.98 -1.55 1.24
C VAL A 265 8.42 -1.83 0.84
N LEU A 266 9.37 -1.28 1.58
CA LEU A 266 10.79 -1.51 1.41
C LEU A 266 11.16 -2.86 2.02
N LEU A 267 11.42 -3.85 1.17
CA LEU A 267 11.56 -5.25 1.51
C LEU A 267 12.93 -5.77 1.08
N ALA A 268 13.68 -6.35 2.03
CA ALA A 268 15.00 -6.92 1.81
C ALA A 268 14.97 -8.09 0.80
N GLY A 269 15.80 -7.99 -0.24
CA GLY A 269 15.86 -8.96 -1.33
C GLY A 269 14.68 -8.91 -2.30
N VAL A 270 13.86 -7.85 -2.24
CA VAL A 270 12.76 -7.61 -3.20
C VAL A 270 12.98 -6.29 -3.92
N ASN A 271 13.05 -5.18 -3.18
CA ASN A 271 13.12 -3.84 -3.77
C ASN A 271 14.00 -2.85 -2.99
N ASP A 272 14.90 -3.37 -2.16
CA ASP A 272 15.91 -2.64 -1.39
C ASP A 272 17.12 -2.20 -2.25
N CYS A 273 16.84 -1.70 -3.46
CA CYS A 273 17.81 -1.27 -4.44
C CYS A 273 17.36 0.00 -5.17
N VAL A 274 18.24 1.00 -5.24
CA VAL A 274 17.99 2.29 -5.89
C VAL A 274 17.58 2.14 -7.37
N HIS A 275 18.17 1.18 -8.08
CA HIS A 275 17.87 0.93 -9.50
C HIS A 275 16.50 0.27 -9.69
N VAL A 276 16.14 -0.67 -8.81
CA VAL A 276 14.83 -1.33 -8.82
C VAL A 276 13.73 -0.32 -8.53
N GLN A 277 13.93 0.52 -7.50
CA GLN A 277 12.98 1.57 -7.13
C GLN A 277 12.83 2.61 -8.24
N ARG A 278 13.92 3.06 -8.87
CA ARG A 278 13.86 3.99 -10.01
C ARG A 278 13.07 3.39 -11.18
N GLN A 279 13.31 2.14 -11.53
CA GLN A 279 12.54 1.45 -12.56
C GLN A 279 11.06 1.35 -12.17
N LEU A 280 10.77 0.97 -10.93
CA LEU A 280 9.41 0.82 -10.42
C LEU A 280 8.62 2.13 -10.55
N VAL A 281 9.16 3.24 -10.04
CA VAL A 281 8.46 4.53 -10.08
C VAL A 281 8.24 5.05 -11.49
N HIS A 282 9.17 4.78 -12.41
CA HIS A 282 9.00 5.12 -13.84
C HIS A 282 7.86 4.33 -14.47
N GLU A 283 7.82 3.01 -14.25
CA GLU A 283 6.80 2.14 -14.83
C GLU A 283 5.41 2.37 -14.22
N LEU A 284 5.33 2.71 -12.93
CA LEU A 284 4.09 3.14 -12.27
C LEU A 284 3.53 4.41 -12.92
N VAL A 285 4.36 5.43 -13.11
CA VAL A 285 3.97 6.67 -13.76
C VAL A 285 3.48 6.44 -15.19
N GLN A 286 4.13 5.53 -15.94
CA GLN A 286 3.67 5.16 -17.29
C GLN A 286 2.26 4.54 -17.31
N MET A 287 1.77 4.01 -16.18
CA MET A 287 0.39 3.51 -16.01
C MET A 287 -0.58 4.55 -15.43
N ARG A 288 -0.15 5.81 -15.30
CA ARG A 288 -0.90 6.86 -14.59
C ARG A 288 -1.15 6.50 -13.11
N VAL A 289 -0.21 5.78 -12.50
CA VAL A 289 -0.19 5.49 -11.06
C VAL A 289 0.89 6.32 -10.40
N ARG A 290 0.51 7.18 -9.45
CA ARG A 290 1.43 8.04 -8.72
C ARG A 290 2.10 7.27 -7.57
N PRO A 291 3.44 7.16 -7.52
CA PRO A 291 4.13 6.68 -6.32
C PRO A 291 3.74 7.56 -5.12
N TYR A 292 3.09 6.97 -4.13
CA TYR A 292 2.54 7.71 -2.98
C TYR A 292 3.44 7.51 -1.75
N TYR A 293 3.59 6.27 -1.30
CA TYR A 293 4.46 5.95 -0.17
C TYR A 293 5.42 4.81 -0.50
N LEU A 294 6.64 4.93 0.02
CA LEU A 294 7.51 3.81 0.31
C LEU A 294 7.51 3.61 1.83
N TYR A 295 6.90 2.54 2.31
CA TYR A 295 6.87 2.22 3.73
C TYR A 295 8.15 1.49 4.14
N GLN A 296 8.71 1.86 5.28
CA GLN A 296 9.58 0.94 6.03
C GLN A 296 8.78 -0.33 6.37
N CYS A 297 9.41 -1.51 6.26
CA CYS A 297 8.76 -2.76 6.66
C CYS A 297 8.42 -2.73 8.17
N ASP A 298 7.15 -2.98 8.47
CA ASP A 298 6.59 -2.93 9.83
C ASP A 298 7.18 -4.01 10.75
N LEU A 299 7.02 -3.78 12.05
CA LEU A 299 7.53 -4.66 13.11
C LEU A 299 6.60 -5.85 13.40
N VAL A 300 6.00 -6.44 12.37
CA VAL A 300 5.00 -7.50 12.52
C VAL A 300 5.59 -8.91 12.50
N THR A 301 4.90 -9.84 13.13
CA THR A 301 5.23 -11.27 13.10
C THR A 301 5.40 -11.77 11.66
N GLY A 302 6.46 -12.52 11.40
CA GLY A 302 6.77 -13.08 10.07
C GLY A 302 7.63 -12.17 9.18
N ALA A 303 7.64 -10.85 9.41
CA ALA A 303 8.27 -9.92 8.48
C ALA A 303 9.75 -9.60 8.79
N GLY A 304 10.34 -10.20 9.83
CA GLY A 304 11.68 -9.85 10.32
C GLY A 304 12.77 -9.89 9.24
N HIS A 305 12.76 -10.94 8.43
CA HIS A 305 13.71 -11.16 7.34
C HIS A 305 13.51 -10.23 6.12
N PHE A 306 12.42 -9.46 6.07
CA PHE A 306 12.19 -8.42 5.07
C PHE A 306 12.65 -7.02 5.52
N ARG A 307 12.98 -6.85 6.79
CA ARG A 307 13.35 -5.53 7.33
C ARG A 307 14.67 -5.04 6.75
N THR A 308 14.73 -3.74 6.52
CA THR A 308 15.93 -3.02 6.11
C THR A 308 16.29 -1.97 7.16
N PRO A 309 17.56 -1.54 7.26
CA PRO A 309 17.91 -0.33 8.00
C PRO A 309 17.20 0.89 7.38
N VAL A 310 16.72 1.82 8.21
CA VAL A 310 16.08 3.06 7.75
C VAL A 310 16.97 3.86 6.77
N GLY A 311 18.29 3.79 6.96
CA GLY A 311 19.27 4.41 6.05
C GLY A 311 19.16 3.93 4.60
N LYS A 312 18.68 2.69 4.36
CA LYS A 312 18.43 2.18 3.00
C LYS A 312 17.30 2.94 2.31
N GLY A 313 16.24 3.28 3.05
CA GLY A 313 15.15 4.12 2.54
C GLY A 313 15.63 5.53 2.22
N ILE A 314 16.47 6.13 3.08
CA ILE A 314 17.06 7.45 2.84
C ILE A 314 17.96 7.43 1.59
N GLU A 315 18.80 6.40 1.42
CA GLU A 315 19.62 6.18 0.23
C GLU A 315 18.77 6.11 -1.05
N ILE A 316 17.65 5.36 -1.01
CA ILE A 316 16.70 5.31 -2.12
C ILE A 316 16.13 6.70 -2.41
N MET A 317 15.69 7.44 -1.38
CA MET A 317 15.15 8.78 -1.56
C MET A 317 16.15 9.76 -2.17
N GLU A 318 17.42 9.71 -1.75
CA GLU A 318 18.52 10.47 -2.35
C GLU A 318 18.68 10.14 -3.84
N SER A 319 18.62 8.86 -4.19
CA SER A 319 18.78 8.40 -5.58
C SER A 319 17.61 8.74 -6.52
N LEU A 320 16.47 9.16 -5.97
CA LEU A 320 15.26 9.50 -6.72
C LEU A 320 15.07 11.01 -6.85
N ARG A 321 15.16 11.75 -5.74
CA ARG A 321 14.93 13.21 -5.76
C ARG A 321 15.99 13.90 -6.62
N GLY A 322 15.56 14.67 -7.61
CA GLY A 322 16.45 15.34 -8.58
C GLY A 322 16.88 14.45 -9.76
N HIS A 323 16.93 13.13 -9.57
CA HIS A 323 17.30 12.17 -10.62
C HIS A 323 16.13 11.64 -11.45
N THR A 324 14.89 11.97 -11.08
CA THR A 324 13.67 11.66 -11.85
C THR A 324 12.61 12.75 -11.65
N SER A 325 11.50 12.67 -12.41
CA SER A 325 10.35 13.56 -12.29
C SER A 325 9.85 13.67 -10.86
N GLY A 326 9.58 14.89 -10.39
CA GLY A 326 9.22 15.14 -8.98
C GLY A 326 7.99 14.39 -8.47
N TYR A 327 6.99 14.17 -9.34
CA TYR A 327 5.78 13.41 -9.03
C TYR A 327 5.97 11.88 -9.03
N ALA A 328 7.13 11.39 -9.50
CA ALA A 328 7.53 9.99 -9.40
C ALA A 328 8.26 9.68 -8.07
N VAL A 329 8.56 10.70 -7.26
CA VAL A 329 9.25 10.54 -5.98
C VAL A 329 8.21 10.36 -4.87
N PRO A 330 8.05 9.15 -4.29
CA PRO A 330 7.13 8.93 -3.18
C PRO A 330 7.63 9.61 -1.91
N THR A 331 6.83 9.59 -0.85
CA THR A 331 7.34 9.89 0.50
C THR A 331 7.83 8.58 1.14
N PHE A 332 9.07 8.52 1.60
CA PHE A 332 9.51 7.41 2.46
C PHE A 332 9.02 7.66 3.88
N VAL A 333 8.33 6.68 4.47
CA VAL A 333 7.72 6.81 5.79
C VAL A 333 8.04 5.60 6.67
N VAL A 334 8.26 5.88 7.94
CA VAL A 334 8.19 4.87 9.00
C VAL A 334 6.86 5.07 9.70
N ASP A 335 6.00 4.06 9.74
CA ASP A 335 4.81 4.12 10.60
C ASP A 335 5.29 3.87 12.04
N GLY A 336 5.19 4.89 12.87
CA GLY A 336 5.71 4.87 14.23
C GLY A 336 5.02 3.78 15.05
N PRO A 337 5.78 2.95 15.80
CA PRO A 337 5.20 1.86 16.56
C PRO A 337 4.10 2.33 17.51
N LYS A 338 3.09 1.47 17.75
CA LYS A 338 1.96 1.76 18.64
C LYS A 338 1.08 2.93 18.21
N GLY A 339 1.10 3.28 16.92
CA GLY A 339 0.12 4.20 16.35
C GLY A 339 0.52 5.67 16.37
N GLU A 340 1.82 5.98 16.43
CA GLU A 340 2.32 7.36 16.31
C GLU A 340 2.12 7.94 14.90
N GLY A 341 1.77 7.09 13.93
CA GLY A 341 1.46 7.48 12.57
C GLY A 341 2.69 7.55 11.67
N LYS A 342 2.48 8.04 10.44
CA LYS A 342 3.46 7.98 9.35
C LYS A 342 4.43 9.15 9.47
N ILE A 343 5.66 8.86 9.87
CA ILE A 343 6.72 9.84 10.04
C ILE A 343 7.53 9.89 8.74
N PRO A 344 7.53 11.02 8.00
CA PRO A 344 8.26 11.15 6.75
C PRO A 344 9.76 11.28 6.99
N LEU A 345 10.53 10.62 6.12
CA LEU A 345 11.98 10.67 6.13
C LEU A 345 12.49 10.99 4.73
N MET A 346 13.47 11.89 4.68
CA MET A 346 14.16 12.27 3.45
C MET A 346 15.60 12.64 3.79
N PRO A 347 16.49 12.70 2.80
CA PRO A 347 17.82 13.23 3.02
C PRO A 347 17.78 14.71 3.46
N ASN A 348 18.82 15.13 4.18
CA ASN A 348 18.96 16.51 4.60
C ASN A 348 19.46 17.35 3.42
N TYR A 349 18.65 18.29 2.94
CA TYR A 349 19.05 19.27 1.91
C TYR A 349 19.36 20.65 2.52
N LEU A 350 18.84 20.94 3.71
CA LEU A 350 19.22 22.10 4.52
C LEU A 350 20.55 21.80 5.24
N MET A 351 21.58 22.60 4.97
CA MET A 351 22.92 22.41 5.52
C MET A 351 23.22 23.36 6.68
N SER A 352 22.78 24.61 6.57
CA SER A 352 22.98 25.63 7.59
C SER A 352 21.97 26.76 7.41
N TYR A 353 21.76 27.54 8.46
CA TYR A 353 20.87 28.69 8.45
C TYR A 353 21.46 29.83 9.29
N SER A 354 21.10 31.06 8.92
CA SER A 354 21.43 32.30 9.64
C SER A 354 20.20 33.22 9.58
N ALA A 355 20.30 34.45 10.09
CA ALA A 355 19.16 35.37 10.16
C ALA A 355 18.48 35.66 8.81
N HIS A 356 19.26 35.69 7.71
CA HIS A 356 18.75 36.09 6.39
C HIS A 356 19.29 35.23 5.24
N LYS A 357 19.93 34.10 5.56
CA LYS A 357 20.55 33.22 4.56
C LYS A 357 20.41 31.77 4.97
N VAL A 358 20.01 30.95 3.99
CA VAL A 358 19.89 29.50 4.12
C VAL A 358 20.85 28.84 3.16
N VAL A 359 21.68 27.92 3.66
CA VAL A 359 22.59 27.12 2.84
C VAL A 359 21.92 25.79 2.53
N LEU A 360 21.71 25.52 1.25
CA LEU A 360 21.08 24.33 0.73
C LEU A 360 22.09 23.54 -0.10
N ARG A 361 22.01 22.21 -0.07
CA ARG A 361 22.62 21.36 -1.11
C ARG A 361 21.55 20.88 -2.08
N ASN A 362 21.94 20.61 -3.33
CA ASN A 362 21.09 19.91 -4.29
C ASN A 362 21.50 18.42 -4.43
N TYR A 363 20.83 17.71 -5.34
CA TYR A 363 21.06 16.29 -5.64
C TYR A 363 22.41 16.00 -6.32
N GLU A 364 23.09 17.01 -6.87
CA GLU A 364 24.43 16.91 -7.45
C GLU A 364 25.52 17.15 -6.40
N GLY A 365 25.14 17.55 -5.18
CA GLY A 365 26.04 17.97 -4.12
C GLY A 365 26.44 19.45 -4.19
N ASN A 366 25.89 20.24 -5.12
CA ASN A 366 26.17 21.66 -5.22
C ASN A 366 25.54 22.42 -4.05
N LEU A 367 26.31 23.31 -3.42
CA LEU A 367 25.82 24.22 -2.39
C LEU A 367 25.28 25.51 -3.02
N THR A 368 24.16 25.99 -2.51
CA THR A 368 23.55 27.26 -2.91
C THR A 368 23.09 28.02 -1.68
N VAL A 369 23.27 29.33 -1.70
CA VAL A 369 22.77 30.22 -0.66
C VAL A 369 21.47 30.84 -1.16
N TYR A 370 20.38 30.62 -0.42
CA TYR A 370 19.12 31.32 -0.62
C TYR A 370 19.07 32.50 0.34
N GLU A 371 18.88 33.71 -0.19
CA GLU A 371 18.71 34.93 0.62
C GLU A 371 17.24 35.09 1.01
N GLU A 372 17.01 35.23 2.32
CA GLU A 372 15.68 35.42 2.89
C GLU A 372 15.37 36.92 3.06
N PRO A 373 14.08 37.30 3.00
CA PRO A 373 13.67 38.69 3.21
C PRO A 373 14.11 39.20 4.60
N PRO A 374 14.79 40.35 4.70
CA PRO A 374 15.36 40.81 5.96
C PRO A 374 14.33 41.27 6.99
N ASN A 375 13.14 41.69 6.53
CA ASN A 375 12.09 42.29 7.35
C ASN A 375 10.74 41.58 7.12
N TYR A 376 10.73 40.24 7.06
CA TYR A 376 9.47 39.51 6.93
C TYR A 376 8.67 39.59 8.24
N GLU A 377 7.53 40.27 8.17
CA GLU A 377 6.49 40.22 9.20
C GLU A 377 5.30 39.44 8.65
N SER A 378 4.91 38.38 9.34
CA SER A 378 3.74 37.62 8.95
C SER A 378 2.48 38.44 9.19
N ALA A 379 1.66 38.65 8.16
CA ALA A 379 0.33 39.26 8.28
C ALA A 379 -0.61 38.46 9.22
N CYS A 380 -0.26 37.21 9.51
CA CYS A 380 -0.97 36.33 10.44
C CYS A 380 -0.46 36.42 11.89
N ALA A 381 0.67 37.07 12.16
CA ALA A 381 1.29 37.14 13.49
C ALA A 381 0.40 37.85 14.52
N ASN A 382 -0.50 38.72 14.07
CA ASN A 382 -1.35 39.54 14.95
C ASN A 382 -2.70 38.88 15.28
N GLY A 383 -2.91 37.61 14.90
CA GLY A 383 -4.17 36.90 15.16
C GLY A 383 -5.40 37.44 14.42
N SER A 384 -5.22 38.48 13.59
CA SER A 384 -6.27 39.14 12.82
C SER A 384 -6.62 38.41 11.51
N CYS A 385 -5.90 37.34 11.19
CA CYS A 385 -6.15 36.54 10.00
C CYS A 385 -7.40 35.65 10.21
N PRO A 386 -8.49 35.87 9.45
CA PRO A 386 -9.73 35.10 9.58
C PRO A 386 -9.52 33.59 9.40
N GLU A 387 -8.52 33.21 8.61
CA GLU A 387 -8.16 31.81 8.33
C GLU A 387 -7.33 31.17 9.46
N CYS A 388 -6.62 31.96 10.27
CA CYS A 388 -5.80 31.46 11.39
C CYS A 388 -6.59 31.30 12.69
N ALA A 389 -7.62 32.13 12.90
CA ALA A 389 -8.43 32.12 14.11
C ALA A 389 -9.01 30.73 14.50
N PRO A 390 -9.44 29.86 13.56
CA PRO A 390 -9.96 28.52 13.87
C PRO A 390 -8.90 27.47 14.23
N GLN A 391 -7.61 27.75 13.96
CA GLN A 391 -6.52 26.76 14.07
C GLN A 391 -5.51 27.01 15.21
N LEU A 392 -5.63 28.15 15.89
CA LEU A 392 -4.82 28.46 17.08
C LEU A 392 -5.07 27.42 18.17
N GLY A 393 -4.02 26.69 18.58
CA GLY A 393 -4.05 25.71 19.68
C GLY A 393 -4.12 24.23 19.29
N ARG A 394 -4.06 23.86 18.00
CA ARG A 394 -4.05 22.43 17.58
C ARG A 394 -2.69 21.99 17.03
N GLY A 395 -2.20 20.85 17.51
CA GLY A 395 -0.96 20.22 17.02
C GLY A 395 0.29 21.09 17.23
N VAL A 396 1.31 20.88 16.39
CA VAL A 396 2.58 21.62 16.46
C VAL A 396 2.38 23.13 16.27
N ALA A 397 1.37 23.54 15.51
CA ALA A 397 1.02 24.96 15.34
C ALA A 397 0.57 25.60 16.67
N GLY A 398 -0.10 24.86 17.56
CA GLY A 398 -0.43 25.32 18.91
C GLY A 398 0.73 25.28 19.91
N LEU A 399 1.83 24.58 19.59
CA LEU A 399 3.07 24.60 20.38
C LEU A 399 4.03 25.71 19.94
N MET A 400 3.90 26.18 18.70
CA MET A 400 4.77 27.19 18.09
C MET A 400 4.18 28.61 18.08
N GLY A 401 2.86 28.75 18.27
CA GLY A 401 2.18 30.04 18.46
C GLY A 401 1.94 30.31 19.94
#